data_AF-A0A945Y6E5-F1
#
_entry.id   AF-A0A945Y6E5-F1
#
_cell.length_a   1.000
_cell.length_b   1.000
_cell.length_c   1.000
_cell.angle_alpha   90.00
_cell.angle_beta   90.00
_cell.angle_gamma   90.00
#
_symmetry.space_group_name_H-M   'P 1'
#
loop_
_entity.id
_entity.type
_entity.pdbx_description
1 polymer ?
#
loop_
_entity_poly.entity_id
_entity_poly.type
_entity_poly.pdbx_seq_one_letter_code
_entity_poly.pdbx_strand_id
1 'polypeptide(L)'
;MTSFLKPALKYFVIVIVTVGMGVSVWFLPKDKKDKQENKSITSPIDAKNEADRYLQKASEDFFYHEFDQAIKNYGKAILAFEKNNQLKKAAKVFESLGDLYKFRGKTQQAQEQYVLAMEYHRKISNPLGEARAMSHAGDLLTEQGDTVSAGAWYKKGVQLLIDVPPNQNQALLFENMGRFYWKVEQNIPEAIVWYTRARNSFSALENQMGYDHMSAVLNKLRGGQNLNTH
;
A
#
# COMPACT_ATOMS: atom_id res chain seq x y z
N MET A 1 37.70 6.25 -81.13
CA MET A 1 38.30 6.18 -79.77
C MET A 1 37.47 7.03 -78.83
N THR A 2 37.35 6.62 -77.55
CA THR A 2 36.33 6.99 -76.54
C THR A 2 34.99 6.24 -76.74
N SER A 3 34.35 5.60 -75.76
CA SER A 3 34.67 5.34 -74.35
C SER A 3 33.85 4.10 -73.92
N PHE A 4 34.51 2.96 -73.75
CA PHE A 4 33.93 1.68 -73.29
C PHE A 4 33.94 1.63 -71.76
N LEU A 5 33.02 2.34 -71.10
CA LEU A 5 32.84 2.23 -69.64
C LEU A 5 31.43 2.71 -69.26
N LYS A 6 30.59 1.76 -68.82
CA LYS A 6 29.32 1.87 -68.05
C LYS A 6 28.37 0.76 -68.57
N PRO A 7 28.29 -0.42 -67.91
CA PRO A 7 27.53 -0.53 -66.66
C PRO A 7 28.13 -1.46 -65.58
N ALA A 8 29.20 -2.21 -65.87
CA ALA A 8 29.75 -3.22 -64.95
C ALA A 8 30.36 -2.63 -63.66
N LEU A 9 30.91 -1.41 -63.73
CA LEU A 9 31.50 -0.73 -62.57
C LEU A 9 30.45 -0.27 -61.54
N LYS A 10 29.19 0.00 -61.96
CA LYS A 10 28.13 0.43 -61.03
C LYS A 10 27.70 -0.69 -60.09
N TYR A 11 27.64 -1.92 -60.58
CA TYR A 11 27.23 -3.07 -59.76
C TYR A 11 28.34 -3.53 -58.82
N PHE A 12 29.61 -3.42 -59.23
CA PHE A 12 30.74 -3.81 -58.37
C PHE A 12 30.88 -2.90 -57.15
N VAL A 13 30.61 -1.59 -57.30
CA VAL A 13 30.62 -0.64 -56.17
C VAL A 13 29.45 -0.88 -55.21
N ILE A 14 28.26 -1.25 -55.70
CA ILE A 14 27.10 -1.53 -54.83
C ILE A 14 27.32 -2.79 -53.98
N VAL A 15 27.94 -3.85 -54.54
CA VAL A 15 28.21 -5.09 -53.79
C VAL A 15 29.29 -4.88 -52.70
N ILE A 16 30.27 -4.02 -52.93
CA ILE A 16 31.29 -3.70 -51.92
C ILE A 16 30.69 -2.86 -50.77
N VAL A 17 29.78 -1.94 -51.06
CA VAL A 17 29.11 -1.11 -50.03
C VAL A 17 28.17 -1.94 -49.16
N THR A 18 27.44 -2.91 -49.72
CA THR A 18 26.51 -3.74 -48.93
C THR A 18 27.23 -4.77 -48.05
N VAL A 19 28.34 -5.35 -48.51
CA VAL A 19 29.16 -6.27 -47.69
C VAL A 19 29.96 -5.48 -46.64
N GLY A 20 30.47 -4.29 -46.96
CA GLY A 20 31.18 -3.43 -46.01
C GLY A 20 30.29 -2.88 -44.88
N MET A 21 29.02 -2.56 -45.18
CA MET A 21 28.04 -2.16 -44.16
C MET A 21 27.49 -3.34 -43.34
N GLY A 22 27.43 -4.54 -43.90
CA GLY A 22 26.97 -5.74 -43.19
C GLY A 22 27.95 -6.26 -42.14
N VAL A 23 29.26 -6.19 -42.41
CA VAL A 23 30.30 -6.70 -41.49
C VAL A 23 30.57 -5.72 -40.33
N SER A 24 30.31 -4.43 -40.52
CA SER A 24 30.54 -3.40 -39.49
C SER A 24 29.52 -3.41 -38.35
N VAL A 25 28.32 -3.98 -38.55
CA VAL A 25 27.31 -4.13 -37.48
C VAL A 25 27.70 -5.23 -36.49
N TRP A 26 28.48 -6.23 -36.90
CA TRP A 26 28.84 -7.36 -36.04
C TRP A 26 30.03 -7.07 -35.11
N PHE A 27 30.83 -6.05 -35.42
CA PHE A 27 32.01 -5.62 -34.65
C PHE A 27 31.76 -4.37 -33.78
N LEU A 28 30.51 -3.92 -33.65
CA LEU A 28 30.18 -2.96 -32.61
C LEU A 28 30.42 -3.61 -31.25
N PRO A 29 31.20 -3.00 -30.33
CA PRO A 29 31.27 -3.49 -28.96
C PRO A 29 29.82 -3.57 -28.46
N LYS A 30 29.41 -4.72 -27.93
CA LYS A 30 28.12 -4.81 -27.25
C LYS A 30 28.14 -3.76 -26.16
N ASP A 31 27.47 -2.64 -26.40
CA ASP A 31 27.20 -1.65 -25.38
C ASP A 31 26.64 -2.44 -24.20
N LYS A 32 27.40 -2.41 -23.09
CA LYS A 32 26.82 -2.76 -21.81
C LYS A 32 25.57 -1.89 -21.75
N LYS A 33 24.40 -2.51 -21.71
CA LYS A 33 23.21 -1.82 -21.23
C LYS A 33 23.60 -1.36 -19.83
N ASP A 34 24.12 -0.14 -19.74
CA ASP A 34 24.20 0.59 -18.51
C ASP A 34 22.78 0.53 -18.00
N LYS A 35 22.56 -0.27 -16.96
CA LYS A 35 21.40 -0.09 -16.11
C LYS A 35 21.48 1.37 -15.75
N GLN A 36 20.66 2.20 -16.39
CA GLN A 36 20.44 3.55 -15.93
C GLN A 36 20.16 3.40 -14.45
N GLU A 37 21.13 3.84 -13.64
CA GLU A 37 20.93 4.04 -12.23
C GLU A 37 19.76 5.01 -12.18
N ASN A 38 18.58 4.48 -11.89
CA ASN A 38 17.37 5.27 -11.69
C ASN A 38 17.63 6.08 -10.43
N LYS A 39 18.32 7.22 -10.59
CA LYS A 39 18.60 8.17 -9.53
C LYS A 39 17.26 8.68 -9.06
N SER A 40 16.90 8.29 -7.84
CA SER A 40 15.67 8.69 -7.19
C SER A 40 15.47 10.20 -7.33
N ILE A 41 14.28 10.60 -7.79
CA ILE A 41 13.88 12.02 -7.93
C ILE A 41 13.70 12.65 -6.53
N THR A 42 13.55 11.81 -5.51
CA THR A 42 13.65 12.19 -4.11
C THR A 42 15.09 12.00 -3.64
N SER A 43 15.65 13.00 -2.97
CA SER A 43 16.85 12.77 -2.16
C SER A 43 16.56 11.62 -1.20
N PRO A 44 17.51 10.69 -0.95
CA PRO A 44 17.34 9.69 0.09
C PRO A 44 16.92 10.42 1.37
N ILE A 45 15.72 10.13 1.86
CA ILE A 45 15.37 10.53 3.23
C ILE A 45 16.43 9.84 4.07
N ASP A 46 17.28 10.64 4.74
CA ASP A 46 18.46 10.22 5.49
C ASP A 46 18.19 8.94 6.32
N ALA A 47 18.35 7.78 5.69
CA ALA A 47 17.96 6.50 6.25
C ALA A 47 19.10 6.08 7.18
N LYS A 48 19.03 6.60 8.41
CA LYS A 48 20.07 6.49 9.44
C LYS A 48 20.49 5.05 9.74
N ASN A 49 19.70 4.04 9.36
CA ASN A 49 20.05 2.63 9.51
C ASN A 49 19.61 1.75 8.33
N GLU A 50 20.19 0.54 8.24
CA GLU A 50 19.95 -0.42 7.15
C GLU A 50 18.47 -0.81 6.99
N ALA A 51 17.74 -0.91 8.09
CA ALA A 51 16.32 -1.29 8.08
C ALA A 51 15.46 -0.24 7.38
N ASP A 52 15.69 1.04 7.69
CA ASP A 52 14.97 2.15 7.05
C ASP A 52 15.29 2.24 5.54
N ARG A 53 16.52 1.87 5.12
CA ARG A 53 16.86 1.77 3.67
C ARG A 53 16.07 0.68 2.95
N TYR A 54 15.95 -0.51 3.54
CA TYR A 54 15.13 -1.58 2.94
C TYR A 54 13.66 -1.17 2.87
N LEU A 55 13.14 -0.51 3.90
CA LEU A 55 11.76 -0.02 3.91
C LEU A 55 11.52 1.04 2.84
N GLN A 56 12.44 2.00 2.69
CA GLN A 56 12.37 2.99 1.62
C GLN A 56 12.37 2.29 0.25
N LYS A 57 13.30 1.35 0.04
CA LYS A 57 13.40 0.65 -1.23
C LYS A 57 12.14 -0.16 -1.54
N ALA A 58 11.58 -0.83 -0.54
CA ALA A 58 10.31 -1.54 -0.69
C ALA A 58 9.15 -0.62 -1.09
N SER A 59 9.11 0.59 -0.55
CA SER A 59 8.10 1.60 -0.89
C SER A 59 8.26 2.12 -2.32
N GLU A 60 9.50 2.33 -2.76
CA GLU A 60 9.81 2.68 -4.16
C GLU A 60 9.41 1.55 -5.12
N ASP A 61 9.79 0.31 -4.80
CA ASP A 61 9.46 -0.85 -5.62
C ASP A 61 7.94 -1.04 -5.70
N PHE A 62 7.21 -0.81 -4.60
CA PHE A 62 5.74 -0.79 -4.58
C PHE A 62 5.18 0.25 -5.55
N PHE A 63 5.68 1.50 -5.48
CA PHE A 63 5.23 2.60 -6.32
C PHE A 63 5.45 2.31 -7.82
N TYR A 64 6.58 1.69 -8.16
CA TYR A 64 6.88 1.29 -9.54
C TYR A 64 6.28 -0.07 -9.95
N HIS A 65 5.40 -0.64 -9.13
CA HIS A 65 4.71 -1.92 -9.37
C HIS A 65 5.64 -3.14 -9.46
N GLU A 66 6.86 -3.01 -8.94
CA GLU A 66 7.87 -4.07 -8.79
C GLU A 66 7.57 -4.91 -7.53
N PHE A 67 6.38 -5.50 -7.47
CA PHE A 67 5.82 -6.03 -6.23
C PHE A 67 6.62 -7.17 -5.59
N ASP A 68 7.24 -8.05 -6.38
CA ASP A 68 8.06 -9.13 -5.83
C ASP A 68 9.33 -8.58 -5.17
N GLN A 69 9.87 -7.48 -5.73
CA GLN A 69 11.02 -6.79 -5.17
C GLN A 69 10.64 -5.99 -3.92
N ALA A 70 9.44 -5.40 -3.90
CA ALA A 70 8.86 -4.77 -2.73
C ALA A 70 8.68 -5.77 -1.58
N ILE A 71 8.06 -6.93 -1.83
CA ILE A 71 7.91 -8.02 -0.83
C ILE A 71 9.27 -8.43 -0.25
N LYS A 72 10.27 -8.64 -1.12
CA LYS A 72 11.62 -9.02 -0.70
C LYS A 72 12.26 -7.95 0.19
N ASN A 73 12.13 -6.67 -0.16
CA ASN A 73 12.71 -5.58 0.61
C ASN A 73 11.94 -5.33 1.92
N TYR A 74 10.62 -5.48 1.95
CA TYR A 74 9.85 -5.48 3.20
C TYR A 74 10.31 -6.59 4.15
N GLY A 75 10.51 -7.82 3.65
CA GLY A 75 11.03 -8.92 4.46
C GLY A 75 12.41 -8.63 5.06
N LYS A 76 13.32 -8.02 4.28
CA LYS A 76 14.62 -7.58 4.80
C LYS A 76 14.49 -6.48 5.85
N ALA A 77 13.58 -5.52 5.65
CA ALA A 77 13.32 -4.45 6.61
C ALA A 77 12.81 -5.01 7.94
N ILE A 78 11.87 -5.97 7.91
CA ILE A 78 11.36 -6.67 9.10
C ILE A 78 12.50 -7.31 9.89
N LEU A 79 13.31 -8.16 9.24
CA LEU A 79 14.44 -8.85 9.89
C LEU A 79 15.45 -7.86 10.49
N ALA A 80 15.72 -6.75 9.80
CA ALA A 80 16.62 -5.72 10.30
C ALA A 80 16.01 -4.95 11.48
N PHE A 81 14.72 -4.65 11.47
CA PHE A 81 14.02 -4.03 12.61
C PHE A 81 13.98 -4.96 13.82
N GLU A 82 13.75 -6.25 13.63
CA GLU A 82 13.78 -7.25 14.70
C GLU A 82 15.16 -7.35 15.34
N LYS A 83 16.22 -7.45 14.52
CA LYS A 83 17.61 -7.48 14.99
C LYS A 83 17.96 -6.22 15.80
N ASN A 84 17.39 -5.08 15.43
CA ASN A 84 17.59 -3.80 16.11
C ASN A 84 16.59 -3.56 17.26
N ASN A 85 15.77 -4.55 17.62
CA ASN A 85 14.72 -4.48 18.64
C ASN A 85 13.67 -3.35 18.39
N GLN A 86 13.46 -2.98 17.13
CA GLN A 86 12.50 -1.97 16.68
C GLN A 86 11.16 -2.62 16.30
N LEU A 87 10.60 -3.43 17.20
CA LEU A 87 9.41 -4.26 16.93
C LEU A 87 8.19 -3.44 16.49
N LYS A 88 8.03 -2.20 16.98
CA LYS A 88 6.96 -1.29 16.53
C LYS A 88 7.06 -0.96 15.04
N LYS A 89 8.29 -0.82 14.51
CA LYS A 89 8.51 -0.60 13.08
C LYS A 89 8.26 -1.89 12.31
N ALA A 90 8.77 -3.03 12.77
CA ALA A 90 8.50 -4.34 12.15
C ALA A 90 6.99 -4.62 12.01
N ALA A 91 6.20 -4.36 13.06
CA ALA A 91 4.74 -4.50 13.05
C ALA A 91 4.08 -3.67 11.93
N LYS A 92 4.50 -2.41 11.76
CA LYS A 92 4.01 -1.56 10.67
C LYS A 92 4.39 -2.09 9.29
N VAL A 93 5.59 -2.66 9.15
CA VAL A 93 5.99 -3.26 7.88
C VAL A 93 5.17 -4.51 7.55
N PHE A 94 4.80 -5.33 8.55
CA PHE A 94 3.85 -6.42 8.35
C PHE A 94 2.49 -5.91 7.84
N GLU A 95 1.98 -4.80 8.38
CA GLU A 95 0.74 -4.19 7.87
C GLU A 95 0.89 -3.75 6.40
N SER A 96 1.99 -3.07 6.05
CA SER A 96 2.26 -2.67 4.66
C SER A 96 2.40 -3.86 3.71
N LEU A 97 2.98 -4.97 4.19
CA LEU A 97 3.07 -6.20 3.41
C LEU A 97 1.69 -6.85 3.24
N GLY A 98 0.84 -6.80 4.27
CA GLY A 98 -0.56 -7.18 4.19
C GLY A 98 -1.35 -6.37 3.17
N ASP A 99 -1.18 -5.04 3.19
CA ASP A 99 -1.81 -4.13 2.21
C ASP A 99 -1.35 -4.46 0.77
N LEU A 100 -0.05 -4.73 0.58
CA LEU A 100 0.48 -5.14 -0.72
C LEU A 100 -0.11 -6.49 -1.18
N TYR A 101 -0.18 -7.50 -0.30
CA TYR A 101 -0.83 -8.76 -0.68
C TYR A 101 -2.31 -8.58 -0.98
N LYS A 102 -3.01 -7.73 -0.22
CA LYS A 102 -4.41 -7.36 -0.48
C LYS A 102 -4.54 -6.73 -1.87
N PHE A 103 -3.69 -5.76 -2.18
CA PHE A 103 -3.67 -5.09 -3.49
C PHE A 103 -3.47 -6.07 -4.65
N ARG A 104 -2.70 -7.15 -4.44
CA ARG A 104 -2.48 -8.21 -5.43
C ARG A 104 -3.55 -9.31 -5.44
N GLY A 105 -4.62 -9.18 -4.66
CA GLY A 105 -5.67 -10.20 -4.52
C GLY A 105 -5.20 -11.48 -3.82
N LYS A 106 -4.08 -11.42 -3.09
CA LYS A 106 -3.50 -12.55 -2.35
C LYS A 106 -4.03 -12.58 -0.92
N THR A 107 -5.32 -12.85 -0.79
CA THR A 107 -6.03 -12.65 0.48
C THR A 107 -5.45 -13.45 1.64
N GLN A 108 -5.17 -14.74 1.47
CA GLN A 108 -4.63 -15.56 2.54
C GLN A 108 -3.31 -14.99 3.07
N GLN A 109 -2.41 -14.60 2.17
CA GLN A 109 -1.12 -14.01 2.52
C GLN A 109 -1.31 -12.66 3.22
N ALA A 110 -2.26 -11.83 2.77
CA ALA A 110 -2.59 -10.57 3.43
C ALA A 110 -3.07 -10.78 4.87
N GLN A 111 -3.97 -11.75 5.08
CA GLN A 111 -4.49 -12.10 6.40
C GLN A 111 -3.36 -12.57 7.33
N GLU A 112 -2.45 -13.44 6.85
CA GLU A 112 -1.28 -13.89 7.61
C GLU A 112 -0.42 -12.70 8.06
N GLN A 113 -0.17 -11.72 7.19
CA GLN A 113 0.64 -10.55 7.55
C GLN A 113 -0.07 -9.64 8.57
N TYR A 114 -1.39 -9.45 8.45
CA TYR A 114 -2.13 -8.68 9.46
C TYR A 114 -2.14 -9.37 10.82
N VAL A 115 -2.24 -10.70 10.87
CA VAL A 115 -2.14 -11.46 12.12
C VAL A 115 -0.75 -11.30 12.75
N LEU A 116 0.33 -11.39 11.96
CA LEU A 116 1.68 -11.11 12.44
C LEU A 116 1.82 -9.68 12.98
N ALA A 117 1.25 -8.68 12.29
CA ALA A 117 1.23 -7.32 12.80
C ALA A 117 0.51 -7.20 14.16
N MET A 118 -0.64 -7.86 14.33
CA MET A 118 -1.36 -7.91 15.61
C MET A 118 -0.49 -8.52 16.71
N GLU A 119 0.17 -9.64 16.45
CA GLU A 119 1.06 -10.30 17.41
C GLU A 119 2.21 -9.39 17.84
N TYR A 120 2.82 -8.66 16.90
CA TYR A 120 3.93 -7.76 17.22
C TYR A 120 3.47 -6.56 18.02
N HIS A 121 2.33 -5.95 17.67
CA HIS A 121 1.74 -4.87 18.47
C HIS A 121 1.37 -5.34 19.86
N ARG A 122 0.84 -6.57 20.01
CA ARG A 122 0.54 -7.17 21.31
C ARG A 122 1.80 -7.37 22.15
N LYS A 123 2.89 -7.91 21.56
CA LYS A 123 4.18 -8.11 22.24
C LYS A 123 4.75 -6.82 22.85
N ILE A 124 4.51 -5.67 22.21
CA ILE A 124 4.98 -4.36 22.67
C ILE A 124 3.91 -3.57 23.43
N SER A 125 2.79 -4.18 23.81
CA SER A 125 1.67 -3.52 24.50
C SER A 125 1.16 -2.27 23.76
N ASN A 126 1.01 -2.36 22.43
CA ASN A 126 0.49 -1.29 21.57
C ASN A 126 -0.95 -1.60 21.11
N PRO A 127 -1.98 -1.38 21.95
CA PRO A 127 -3.36 -1.72 21.62
C PRO A 127 -3.88 -0.94 20.40
N LEU A 128 -3.43 0.30 20.19
CA LEU A 128 -3.77 1.11 19.02
C LEU A 128 -3.25 0.52 17.71
N GLY A 129 -2.06 -0.08 17.73
CA GLY A 129 -1.51 -0.77 16.57
C GLY A 129 -2.23 -2.10 16.31
N GLU A 130 -2.49 -2.85 17.37
CA GLU A 130 -3.18 -4.14 17.29
C GLU A 130 -4.60 -3.98 16.74
N ALA A 131 -5.38 -3.03 17.27
CA ALA A 131 -6.72 -2.72 16.80
C ALA A 131 -6.75 -2.23 15.35
N ARG A 132 -5.73 -1.47 14.92
CA ARG A 132 -5.59 -1.05 13.51
C ARG A 132 -5.34 -2.24 12.59
N ALA A 133 -4.45 -3.17 12.97
CA ALA A 133 -4.25 -4.41 12.21
C ALA A 133 -5.52 -5.27 12.16
N MET A 134 -6.31 -5.32 13.23
CA MET A 134 -7.64 -5.94 13.23
C MET A 134 -8.62 -5.26 12.26
N SER A 135 -8.58 -3.92 12.17
CA SER A 135 -9.36 -3.18 11.17
C SER A 135 -8.98 -3.61 9.75
N HIS A 136 -7.68 -3.70 9.44
CA HIS A 136 -7.22 -4.12 8.11
C HIS A 136 -7.68 -5.54 7.75
N ALA A 137 -7.69 -6.46 8.72
CA ALA A 137 -8.28 -7.80 8.53
C ALA A 137 -9.80 -7.74 8.31
N GLY A 138 -10.51 -6.86 9.01
CA GLY A 138 -11.94 -6.61 8.78
C GLY A 138 -12.25 -6.06 7.39
N ASP A 139 -11.44 -5.10 6.91
CA ASP A 139 -11.55 -4.53 5.56
C ASP A 139 -11.32 -5.61 4.50
N LEU A 140 -10.27 -6.41 4.67
CA LEU A 140 -9.94 -7.53 3.78
C LEU A 140 -11.10 -8.53 3.66
N LEU A 141 -11.70 -8.94 4.78
CA LEU A 141 -12.82 -9.89 4.79
C LEU A 141 -14.11 -9.27 4.24
N THR A 142 -14.31 -7.97 4.45
CA THR A 142 -15.42 -7.23 3.84
C THR A 142 -15.30 -7.25 2.32
N GLU A 143 -14.10 -7.02 1.78
CA GLU A 143 -13.83 -7.08 0.33
C GLU A 143 -14.06 -8.48 -0.25
N GLN A 144 -13.93 -9.54 0.56
CA GLN A 144 -14.24 -10.91 0.18
C GLN A 144 -15.72 -11.29 0.33
N GLY A 145 -16.53 -10.45 0.96
CA GLY A 145 -17.93 -10.74 1.26
C GLY A 145 -18.13 -11.60 2.53
N ASP A 146 -17.09 -11.91 3.31
CA ASP A 146 -17.24 -12.53 4.63
C ASP A 146 -17.52 -11.45 5.69
N THR A 147 -18.76 -10.94 5.65
CA THR A 147 -19.21 -9.83 6.50
C THR A 147 -19.26 -10.22 7.98
N VAL A 148 -19.56 -11.50 8.27
CA VAL A 148 -19.63 -12.02 9.64
C VAL A 148 -18.26 -11.98 10.32
N SER A 149 -17.24 -12.52 9.66
CA SER A 149 -15.87 -12.49 10.18
C SER A 149 -15.33 -11.06 10.23
N ALA A 150 -15.65 -10.23 9.23
CA ALA A 150 -15.25 -8.82 9.20
C ALA A 150 -15.79 -8.07 10.44
N GLY A 151 -17.10 -8.18 10.71
CA GLY A 151 -17.73 -7.58 11.88
C GLY A 151 -17.12 -8.06 13.20
N ALA A 152 -16.73 -9.33 13.29
CA ALA A 152 -16.04 -9.88 14.46
C ALA A 152 -14.65 -9.23 14.67
N TRP A 153 -13.87 -9.02 13.61
CA TRP A 153 -12.57 -8.37 13.71
C TRP A 153 -12.66 -6.91 14.13
N TYR A 154 -13.58 -6.15 13.55
CA TYR A 154 -13.76 -4.76 13.97
C TYR A 154 -14.21 -4.65 15.43
N LYS A 155 -15.14 -5.51 15.88
CA LYS A 155 -15.59 -5.55 17.28
C LYS A 155 -14.44 -5.86 18.23
N LYS A 156 -13.57 -6.82 17.90
CA LYS A 156 -12.36 -7.11 18.68
C LYS A 156 -11.44 -5.89 18.76
N GLY A 157 -11.21 -5.21 17.64
CA GLY A 157 -10.40 -3.99 17.60
C GLY A 157 -10.99 -2.88 18.48
N VAL A 158 -12.30 -2.65 18.42
CA VAL A 158 -12.96 -1.64 19.26
C VAL A 158 -12.87 -2.00 20.73
N GLN A 159 -13.05 -3.28 21.08
CA GLN A 159 -12.99 -3.73 22.46
C GLN A 159 -11.60 -3.51 23.08
N LEU A 160 -10.52 -3.63 22.29
CA LEU A 160 -9.16 -3.32 22.74
C LEU A 160 -8.95 -1.84 23.07
N LEU A 161 -9.78 -0.95 22.54
CA LEU A 161 -9.63 0.49 22.67
C LEU A 161 -10.65 1.13 23.61
N ILE A 162 -11.44 0.35 24.36
CA ILE A 162 -12.52 0.90 25.19
C ILE A 162 -12.01 1.84 26.31
N ASP A 163 -10.86 1.50 26.89
CA ASP A 163 -10.21 2.29 27.96
C ASP A 163 -9.06 3.17 27.46
N VAL A 164 -8.87 3.24 26.13
CA VAL A 164 -7.81 4.04 25.53
C VAL A 164 -8.31 5.47 25.32
N PRO A 165 -7.58 6.50 25.80
CA PRO A 165 -7.95 7.89 25.57
C PRO A 165 -8.13 8.19 24.07
N PRO A 166 -8.92 9.22 23.71
CA PRO A 166 -9.17 9.58 22.32
C PRO A 166 -7.89 9.57 21.49
N ASN A 167 -7.90 8.81 20.39
CA ASN A 167 -6.77 8.65 19.51
C ASN A 167 -7.20 8.61 18.05
N GLN A 168 -6.35 9.11 17.15
CA GLN A 168 -6.65 9.13 15.73
C GLN A 168 -6.92 7.73 15.14
N ASN A 169 -6.17 6.71 15.55
CA ASN A 169 -6.39 5.34 15.06
C ASN A 169 -7.73 4.77 15.57
N GLN A 170 -8.13 5.13 16.78
CA GLN A 170 -9.41 4.75 17.36
C GLN A 170 -10.56 5.43 16.58
N ALA A 171 -10.43 6.72 16.25
CA ALA A 171 -11.41 7.46 15.46
C ALA A 171 -11.58 6.85 14.05
N LEU A 172 -10.48 6.48 13.39
CA LEU A 172 -10.51 5.81 12.08
C LEU A 172 -11.15 4.42 12.15
N LEU A 173 -10.89 3.65 13.22
CA LEU A 173 -11.58 2.38 13.42
C LEU A 173 -13.10 2.57 13.61
N PHE A 174 -13.52 3.61 14.34
CA PHE A 174 -14.93 3.95 14.45
C PHE A 174 -15.55 4.38 13.11
N GLU A 175 -14.80 5.12 12.28
CA GLU A 175 -15.23 5.45 10.92
C GLU A 175 -15.41 4.18 10.07
N ASN A 176 -14.46 3.24 10.13
CA ASN A 176 -14.55 1.96 9.42
C ASN A 176 -15.75 1.13 9.88
N MET A 177 -16.06 1.12 11.18
CA MET A 177 -17.28 0.52 11.72
C MET A 177 -18.54 1.21 11.18
N GLY A 178 -18.57 2.54 11.14
CA GLY A 178 -19.68 3.28 10.54
C GLY A 178 -19.87 2.94 9.06
N ARG A 179 -18.77 2.77 8.32
CA ARG A 179 -18.79 2.36 6.91
C ARG A 179 -19.31 0.94 6.74
N PHE A 180 -18.83 0.01 7.56
CA PHE A 180 -19.28 -1.37 7.58
C PHE A 180 -20.79 -1.45 7.80
N TYR A 181 -21.30 -0.81 8.88
CA TYR A 181 -22.74 -0.82 9.14
C TYR A 181 -23.56 -0.13 8.06
N TRP A 182 -23.08 0.97 7.49
CA TRP A 182 -23.81 1.67 6.44
C TRP A 182 -23.86 0.89 5.13
N LYS A 183 -22.71 0.41 4.65
CA LYS A 183 -22.56 -0.09 3.28
C LYS A 183 -22.71 -1.60 3.15
N VAL A 184 -22.40 -2.33 4.22
CA VAL A 184 -22.39 -3.79 4.22
C VAL A 184 -23.65 -4.31 4.89
N GLU A 185 -23.86 -3.95 6.15
CA GLU A 185 -25.04 -4.40 6.93
C GLU A 185 -26.31 -3.61 6.59
N GLN A 186 -26.19 -2.49 5.86
CA GLN A 186 -27.29 -1.56 5.56
C GLN A 186 -28.06 -1.08 6.80
N ASN A 187 -27.39 -1.09 7.95
CA ASN A 187 -27.94 -0.68 9.22
C ASN A 187 -27.54 0.77 9.53
N ILE A 188 -28.41 1.70 9.11
CA ILE A 188 -28.20 3.13 9.25
C ILE A 188 -28.16 3.60 10.72
N PRO A 189 -29.08 3.17 11.62
CA PRO A 189 -28.98 3.51 13.03
C PRO A 189 -27.62 3.19 13.66
N GLU A 190 -27.13 1.97 13.50
CA GLU A 190 -25.81 1.57 14.01
C GLU A 190 -24.68 2.37 13.35
N ALA A 191 -24.75 2.62 12.04
CA ALA A 191 -23.76 3.44 11.34
C ALA A 191 -23.67 4.85 11.95
N ILE A 192 -24.80 5.49 12.26
CA ILE A 192 -24.85 6.81 12.90
C ILE A 192 -24.17 6.78 14.27
N VAL A 193 -24.35 5.72 15.06
CA VAL A 193 -23.68 5.57 16.37
C VAL A 193 -22.17 5.57 16.19
N TRP A 194 -21.64 4.77 15.26
CA TRP A 194 -20.20 4.66 15.04
C TRP A 194 -19.59 5.93 14.45
N TYR A 195 -20.23 6.55 13.46
CA TYR A 195 -19.76 7.85 12.94
C TYR A 195 -19.82 8.96 13.99
N THR A 196 -20.79 8.92 14.92
CA THR A 196 -20.85 9.86 16.04
C THR A 196 -19.66 9.66 16.99
N ARG A 197 -19.30 8.41 17.30
CA ARG A 197 -18.10 8.10 18.10
C ARG A 197 -16.81 8.57 17.41
N ALA A 198 -16.69 8.35 16.09
CA ALA A 198 -15.56 8.85 15.31
C ALA A 198 -15.46 10.38 15.37
N ARG A 199 -16.57 11.09 15.10
CA ARG A 199 -16.64 12.56 15.18
C ARG A 199 -16.24 13.09 16.55
N ASN A 200 -16.79 12.52 17.61
CA ASN A 200 -16.50 12.95 18.98
C ASN A 200 -15.02 12.72 19.33
N SER A 201 -14.43 11.62 18.84
CA SER A 201 -13.00 11.36 18.99
C SER A 201 -12.16 12.40 18.25
N PHE A 202 -12.50 12.75 17.01
CA PHE A 202 -11.82 13.83 16.29
C PHE A 202 -11.96 15.20 16.96
N SER A 203 -13.13 15.51 17.54
CA SER A 203 -13.34 16.73 18.33
C SER A 203 -12.43 16.77 19.56
N ALA A 204 -12.32 15.66 20.31
CA ALA A 204 -11.45 15.57 21.47
C ALA A 204 -9.95 15.68 21.12
N LEU A 205 -9.59 15.37 19.87
CA LEU A 205 -8.24 15.52 19.32
C LEU A 205 -7.97 16.89 18.69
N GLU A 206 -8.94 17.80 18.74
CA GLU A 206 -8.89 19.10 18.04
C GLU A 206 -8.63 18.95 16.53
N ASN A 207 -9.01 17.80 15.96
CA ASN A 207 -8.88 17.51 14.54
C ASN A 207 -10.12 18.00 13.79
N GLN A 208 -10.10 19.27 13.39
CA GLN A 208 -11.21 19.93 12.70
C GLN A 208 -11.58 19.22 11.39
N MET A 209 -10.59 18.80 10.61
CA MET A 209 -10.83 18.13 9.32
C MET A 209 -11.58 16.80 9.50
N GLY A 210 -11.16 15.97 10.46
CA GLY A 210 -11.84 14.72 10.79
C GLY A 210 -13.25 14.96 11.35
N TYR A 211 -13.41 15.99 12.18
CA TYR A 211 -14.72 16.38 12.71
C TYR A 211 -15.69 16.80 11.60
N ASP A 212 -15.26 17.65 10.67
CA ASP A 212 -16.08 18.16 9.56
C ASP A 212 -16.46 17.04 8.59
N HIS A 213 -15.50 16.18 8.25
CA HIS A 213 -15.74 14.99 7.43
C HIS A 213 -16.84 14.10 8.04
N MET A 214 -16.71 13.75 9.33
CA MET A 214 -17.72 12.94 10.01
C MET A 214 -19.07 13.65 10.14
N SER A 215 -19.08 14.97 10.33
CA SER A 215 -20.30 15.77 10.38
C SER A 215 -21.06 15.77 9.06
N ALA A 216 -20.34 15.87 7.94
CA ALA A 216 -20.93 15.78 6.60
C ALA A 216 -21.54 14.39 6.35
N VAL A 217 -20.85 13.32 6.75
CA VAL A 217 -21.38 11.94 6.64
C VAL A 217 -22.65 11.79 7.47
N LEU A 218 -22.66 12.25 8.72
CA LEU A 218 -23.83 12.17 9.60
C LEU A 218 -25.03 12.95 9.06
N ASN A 219 -24.81 14.15 8.52
CA ASN A 219 -25.88 14.95 7.91
C ASN A 219 -26.50 14.24 6.72
N LYS A 220 -25.67 13.62 5.86
CA LYS A 220 -26.16 12.82 4.73
C LYS A 220 -27.01 11.64 5.18
N LEU A 221 -26.59 10.91 6.22
CA LEU A 221 -27.32 9.76 6.74
C LEU A 221 -28.67 10.15 7.35
N ARG A 222 -28.70 11.22 8.15
CA ARG A 222 -29.92 11.71 8.81
C ARG A 222 -30.90 12.34 7.82
N GLY A 223 -30.39 13.11 6.86
CA GLY A 223 -31.22 13.69 5.80
C GLY A 223 -31.88 12.64 4.91
N GLY A 224 -31.18 11.53 4.63
CA GLY A 224 -31.74 10.40 3.89
C GLY A 224 -32.83 9.63 4.67
N GLN A 225 -32.77 9.60 6.01
CA GLN A 225 -33.84 8.99 6.81
C GLN A 225 -35.13 9.80 6.77
N ASN A 226 -35.03 11.13 6.85
CA ASN A 226 -36.20 12.01 6.84
C ASN A 226 -36.99 11.96 5.52
N LEU A 227 -36.36 11.55 4.41
CA LEU A 227 -37.03 11.40 3.11
C LEU A 227 -37.71 10.04 2.92
N ASN A 228 -37.38 9.02 3.72
CA ASN A 228 -37.93 7.67 3.62
C ASN A 228 -39.05 7.39 4.65
N THR A 229 -39.42 8.40 5.45
CA THR A 229 -40.44 8.29 6.52
C THR A 229 -41.75 9.01 6.19
N HIS A 230 -42.01 9.30 4.92
CA HIS A 230 -43.25 9.94 4.44
C HIS A 230 -43.93 9.11 3.36
#